data_AF-A0AAF0PLA2-F1
#
_entry.id   AF-A0AAF0PLA2-F1
#
_cell.length_a   1.000
_cell.length_b   1.000
_cell.length_c   1.000
_cell.angle_alpha   90.00
_cell.angle_beta   90.00
_cell.angle_gamma   90.00
#
_symmetry.space_group_name_H-M   'P 1'
#
loop_
_entity.id
_entity.type
_entity.pdbx_description
1 polymer ?
#
loop_
_entity_poly.entity_id
_entity_poly.type
_entity_poly.pdbx_seq_one_letter_code
_entity_poly.pdbx_strand_id
1 'polypeptide(L)'
;METRNGEEFNKGKMVLPFSEQPNWDSYEQRVSSNFKTTPRFRCCLAAGVVGIVWSWMLTLRKEKRVGSVKDWAGLRGSELGLGAADYHDLLLPYVNKVNELKGSVLYGSRTIFFLTPQGTLKPLAIELTRPPVDDKPQWKEVYSPNDWNATGAWLWKLAKAHVLSHDSGYHQLVSHWLRTHCCTEPYIIASNRQLSAMHPIYRLLHPHFRYTMEINALAREALINANGIIESSFFPGKYAIELSSIAYGAEWRFDQEALPQNLISRGLAVEDPTEPHGLKLAIEDYPFANDGLVLWDILKQWVTNYVNHYYPQTNLIESDKELQAWWSEIKNVGHGDKRDEPWWPELKTPNDLIGIITTIIWVTSGHHAAVNFGQYSYAGYFPNRPTVARSKMPTEDPTAEEWEWFMNKPEEALLRCFPSQIQATKVMTILDVLSNHSPDEEYIGEKIEPYWAEDPVINAAFEVFSGKLKELEGIIDARNNDSKLNNRNGAGVMPYELLKPYSEPGVTGKGVPYSISI
;
A
#
# COMPACT_ATOMS: atom_id res chain seq x y z
N MET A 1 16.46 -59.00 24.01
CA MET A 1 17.62 -58.12 24.29
C MET A 1 17.19 -56.71 23.97
N GLU A 2 17.03 -55.93 25.05
CA GLU A 2 17.00 -54.46 25.16
C GLU A 2 16.10 -53.64 24.23
N THR A 3 14.95 -53.30 24.81
CA THR A 3 14.21 -52.04 24.60
C THR A 3 15.05 -50.84 25.04
N ARG A 4 15.17 -49.81 24.19
CA ARG A 4 15.63 -48.46 24.58
C ARG A 4 14.51 -47.43 24.41
N ASN A 5 14.52 -46.52 25.37
CA ASN A 5 13.49 -45.57 25.77
C ASN A 5 13.22 -44.47 24.75
N GLY A 6 12.02 -43.91 24.85
CA GLY A 6 11.60 -42.71 24.15
C GLY A 6 12.25 -41.44 24.69
N GLU A 7 12.37 -40.47 23.79
CA GLU A 7 12.57 -39.05 24.11
C GLU A 7 11.38 -38.27 23.55
N GLU A 8 10.78 -37.47 24.43
CA GLU A 8 9.65 -36.58 24.18
C GLU A 8 10.07 -35.41 23.29
N PHE A 9 9.26 -35.15 22.26
CA PHE A 9 9.33 -33.91 21.48
C PHE A 9 8.88 -32.73 22.35
N ASN A 10 9.84 -31.92 22.76
CA ASN A 10 9.61 -30.72 23.56
C ASN A 10 8.99 -29.62 22.67
N LYS A 11 7.67 -29.39 22.83
CA LYS A 11 6.97 -28.24 22.23
C LYS A 11 7.38 -26.97 22.96
N GLY A 12 8.32 -26.22 22.40
CA GLY A 12 8.66 -24.88 22.87
C GLY A 12 7.49 -23.91 22.69
N LYS A 13 6.71 -23.69 23.75
CA LYS A 13 5.83 -22.53 23.87
C LYS A 13 6.70 -21.30 24.07
N MET A 14 6.60 -20.32 23.17
CA MET A 14 7.16 -19.00 23.36
C MET A 14 6.38 -18.32 24.50
N VAL A 15 6.96 -18.30 25.70
CA VAL A 15 6.41 -17.59 26.87
C VAL A 15 7.01 -16.18 26.87
N LEU A 16 6.17 -15.17 26.62
CA LEU A 16 6.52 -13.76 26.82
C LEU A 16 6.65 -13.48 28.33
N PRO A 17 7.74 -12.85 28.81
CA PRO A 17 7.85 -12.48 30.21
C PRO A 17 7.02 -11.22 30.48
N PHE A 18 5.79 -11.39 30.96
CA PHE A 18 5.02 -10.32 31.61
C PHE A 18 5.32 -10.34 33.11
N SER A 19 6.34 -9.60 33.54
CA SER A 19 6.46 -9.19 34.94
C SER A 19 7.34 -7.95 35.07
N GLU A 20 6.81 -6.80 34.68
CA GLU A 20 7.18 -5.49 35.23
C GLU A 20 6.19 -4.47 34.67
N GLN A 21 5.44 -3.78 35.55
CA GLN A 21 4.59 -2.67 35.14
C GLN A 21 5.48 -1.54 34.58
N PRO A 22 5.25 -1.07 33.34
CA PRO A 22 6.04 0.03 32.80
C PRO A 22 5.79 1.31 33.60
N ASN A 23 6.86 1.91 34.10
CA ASN A 23 6.84 3.25 34.67
C ASN A 23 6.66 4.27 33.51
N TRP A 24 5.42 4.73 33.33
CA TRP A 24 4.97 5.53 32.20
C TRP A 24 5.64 6.90 32.10
N ASP A 25 6.08 7.52 33.20
CA ASP A 25 6.80 8.81 33.15
C ASP A 25 8.16 8.67 32.43
N SER A 26 8.79 7.50 32.54
CA SER A 26 10.08 7.21 31.87
C SER A 26 9.90 6.79 30.40
N TYR A 27 8.74 6.20 30.06
CA TYR A 27 8.38 5.83 28.68
C TYR A 27 7.88 7.05 27.91
N GLU A 28 7.05 7.90 28.50
CA GLU A 28 6.63 9.17 27.92
C GLU A 28 7.81 10.15 27.78
N GLN A 29 8.84 10.09 28.65
CA GLN A 29 10.10 10.80 28.44
C GLN A 29 10.98 10.18 27.33
N ARG A 30 11.06 8.85 27.18
CA ARG A 30 11.78 8.21 26.04
C ARG A 30 11.08 8.37 24.70
N VAL A 31 9.76 8.21 24.68
CA VAL A 31 8.87 8.50 23.56
C VAL A 31 8.95 9.99 23.26
N SER A 32 8.69 10.91 24.20
CA SER A 32 8.79 12.35 23.90
C SER A 32 10.20 12.83 23.55
N SER A 33 11.28 12.22 24.06
CA SER A 33 12.66 12.59 23.69
C SER A 33 13.08 12.06 22.31
N ASN A 34 12.66 10.85 21.92
CA ASN A 34 12.80 10.36 20.54
C ASN A 34 11.86 11.13 19.58
N PHE A 35 10.66 11.53 20.02
CA PHE A 35 9.68 12.30 19.24
C PHE A 35 10.10 13.76 19.04
N LYS A 36 10.96 14.33 19.91
CA LYS A 36 11.47 15.70 19.79
C LYS A 36 12.72 15.81 18.92
N THR A 37 13.45 14.72 18.68
CA THR A 37 14.80 14.74 18.09
C THR A 37 14.89 14.19 16.68
N THR A 38 13.90 13.44 16.18
CA THR A 38 13.92 13.00 14.78
C THR A 38 13.30 14.08 13.87
N PRO A 39 14.02 14.61 12.87
CA PRO A 39 13.47 15.54 11.88
C PRO A 39 12.20 15.00 11.20
N ARG A 40 12.07 13.67 11.17
CA ARG A 40 11.03 12.92 10.48
C ARG A 40 9.61 13.06 11.04
N PHE A 41 9.45 13.42 12.31
CA PHE A 41 8.12 13.51 12.95
C PHE A 41 7.56 14.93 13.11
N ARG A 42 8.35 15.99 12.85
CA ARG A 42 7.83 17.37 12.82
C ARG A 42 6.77 17.60 11.73
N CYS A 43 6.69 16.72 10.71
CA CYS A 43 5.62 16.70 9.71
C CYS A 43 4.22 16.50 10.30
N CYS A 44 4.10 15.61 11.28
CA CYS A 44 2.82 15.02 11.67
C CYS A 44 1.96 15.98 12.51
N LEU A 45 2.58 16.92 13.23
CA LEU A 45 1.88 17.95 14.01
C LEU A 45 1.48 19.18 13.16
N ALA A 46 2.12 19.38 12.00
CA ALA A 46 1.92 20.54 11.11
C ALA A 46 1.15 20.22 9.82
N ALA A 47 0.68 18.99 9.63
CA ALA A 47 0.07 18.51 8.40
C ALA A 47 -1.36 19.05 8.17
N GLY A 48 -1.45 20.35 7.86
CA GLY A 48 -2.59 20.94 7.16
C GLY A 48 -2.63 20.57 5.68
N VAL A 49 -1.49 20.17 5.09
CA VAL A 49 -1.37 19.94 3.63
C VAL A 49 -0.47 18.75 3.24
N VAL A 50 0.59 18.39 4.01
CA VAL A 50 1.68 17.54 3.46
C VAL A 50 1.79 16.11 4.04
N GLY A 51 1.20 15.82 5.21
CA GLY A 51 1.29 14.46 5.82
C GLY A 51 0.36 13.40 5.22
N ILE A 52 -0.44 13.79 4.22
CA ILE A 52 -1.62 13.06 3.75
C ILE A 52 -1.32 12.15 2.55
N VAL A 53 -0.08 12.19 2.02
CA VAL A 53 0.15 11.76 0.64
C VAL A 53 0.49 10.27 0.49
N TRP A 54 1.13 9.61 1.46
CA TRP A 54 1.77 8.30 1.24
C TRP A 54 0.88 7.22 0.60
N SER A 55 -0.26 6.85 1.21
CA SER A 55 -1.16 5.84 0.63
C SER A 55 -2.11 6.40 -0.44
N TRP A 56 -2.46 7.68 -0.35
CA TRP A 56 -3.28 8.33 -1.38
C TRP A 56 -2.56 8.44 -2.72
N MET A 57 -1.22 8.39 -2.76
CA MET A 57 -0.49 8.12 -4.01
C MET A 57 -1.05 6.86 -4.70
N LEU A 58 -1.30 5.78 -3.95
CA LEU A 58 -1.68 4.49 -4.51
C LEU A 58 -3.16 4.40 -4.90
N THR A 59 -4.02 5.20 -4.26
CA THR A 59 -5.49 5.12 -4.42
C THR A 59 -6.12 6.29 -5.17
N LEU A 60 -5.41 7.41 -5.32
CA LEU A 60 -5.91 8.60 -6.02
C LEU A 60 -6.29 8.24 -7.46
N ARG A 61 -7.47 8.72 -7.88
CA ARG A 61 -7.96 8.64 -9.25
C ARG A 61 -8.30 10.05 -9.74
N LYS A 62 -8.18 10.30 -11.04
CA LYS A 62 -8.69 11.53 -11.64
C LYS A 62 -10.21 11.47 -11.66
N GLU A 63 -10.87 12.48 -11.11
CA GLU A 63 -12.33 12.53 -11.05
C GLU A 63 -12.90 12.72 -12.46
N LYS A 64 -13.71 11.76 -12.94
CA LYS A 64 -14.32 11.80 -14.28
C LYS A 64 -15.76 12.30 -14.25
N ARG A 65 -16.40 12.40 -13.07
CA ARG A 65 -17.80 12.83 -12.93
C ARG A 65 -17.98 13.76 -11.73
N VAL A 66 -17.99 15.07 -11.97
CA VAL A 66 -18.55 16.07 -11.01
C VAL A 66 -20.10 16.03 -11.02
N GLY A 67 -20.70 14.86 -11.27
CA GLY A 67 -22.01 14.74 -11.91
C GLY A 67 -23.21 14.48 -11.01
N SER A 68 -23.06 14.18 -9.71
CA SER A 68 -24.20 13.73 -8.88
C SER A 68 -24.53 14.60 -7.68
N VAL A 69 -23.69 15.56 -7.31
CA VAL A 69 -23.94 16.42 -6.15
C VAL A 69 -24.19 17.83 -6.63
N LYS A 70 -25.47 18.23 -6.60
CA LYS A 70 -25.98 19.55 -7.01
C LYS A 70 -25.31 20.71 -6.28
N ASP A 71 -24.63 20.46 -5.16
CA ASP A 71 -23.99 21.48 -4.33
C ASP A 71 -22.58 21.89 -4.81
N TRP A 72 -21.99 21.19 -5.78
CA TRP A 72 -20.66 21.55 -6.32
C TRP A 72 -20.69 22.62 -7.41
N ALA A 73 -21.83 23.29 -7.59
CA ALA A 73 -22.03 24.27 -8.66
C ALA A 73 -21.01 25.43 -8.66
N GLY A 74 -20.34 25.70 -7.54
CA GLY A 74 -19.30 26.74 -7.40
C GLY A 74 -17.89 26.36 -7.88
N LEU A 75 -17.62 25.09 -8.23
CA LEU A 75 -16.28 24.62 -8.63
C LEU A 75 -16.10 24.43 -10.15
N ARG A 76 -17.06 24.86 -10.97
CA ARG A 76 -17.08 24.67 -12.44
C ARG A 76 -15.98 25.43 -13.22
N GLY A 77 -15.03 26.06 -12.54
CA GLY A 77 -14.02 26.93 -13.15
C GLY A 77 -12.71 26.25 -13.59
N SER A 78 -12.46 24.98 -13.26
CA SER A 78 -11.20 24.32 -13.61
C SER A 78 -11.39 22.85 -13.99
N GLU A 79 -11.56 22.58 -15.29
CA GLU A 79 -11.52 21.22 -15.86
C GLU A 79 -10.13 20.57 -15.78
N LEU A 80 -9.13 21.29 -15.28
CA LEU A 80 -7.77 20.83 -15.02
C LEU A 80 -7.52 20.80 -13.51
N GLY A 81 -7.44 19.61 -12.91
CA GLY A 81 -6.83 19.44 -11.58
C GLY A 81 -7.67 18.79 -10.48
N LEU A 82 -8.86 18.22 -10.76
CA LEU A 82 -9.64 17.50 -9.75
C LEU A 82 -9.26 16.02 -9.67
N GLY A 83 -8.85 15.58 -8.48
CA GLY A 83 -8.62 14.19 -8.12
C GLY A 83 -9.55 13.75 -6.99
N ALA A 84 -9.76 12.44 -6.85
CA ALA A 84 -10.56 11.87 -5.78
C ALA A 84 -9.89 10.63 -5.17
N ALA A 85 -9.94 10.54 -3.85
CA ALA A 85 -9.80 9.28 -3.13
C ALA A 85 -11.22 8.81 -2.82
N ASP A 86 -11.67 7.79 -3.56
CA ASP A 86 -13.06 7.32 -3.51
C ASP A 86 -13.12 5.91 -2.91
N TYR A 87 -13.58 5.84 -1.66
CA TYR A 87 -13.89 4.59 -0.98
C TYR A 87 -15.40 4.35 -0.88
N HIS A 88 -16.22 5.22 -1.49
CA HIS A 88 -17.66 5.21 -1.31
C HIS A 88 -18.26 3.88 -1.77
N ASP A 89 -18.05 3.49 -3.03
CA ASP A 89 -18.75 2.35 -3.61
C ASP A 89 -18.27 1.02 -3.01
N LEU A 90 -17.00 0.90 -2.65
CA LEU A 90 -16.45 -0.29 -2.02
C LEU A 90 -16.90 -0.43 -0.56
N LEU A 91 -16.97 0.67 0.21
CA LEU A 91 -17.25 0.61 1.64
C LEU A 91 -18.74 0.77 2.00
N LEU A 92 -19.53 1.47 1.18
CA LEU A 92 -20.96 1.73 1.46
C LEU A 92 -21.75 0.43 1.76
N PRO A 93 -21.56 -0.70 1.03
CA PRO A 93 -22.23 -1.96 1.34
C PRO A 93 -21.89 -2.54 2.73
N TYR A 94 -20.76 -2.17 3.31
CA TYR A 94 -20.29 -2.64 4.62
C TYR A 94 -20.68 -1.72 5.78
N VAL A 95 -21.13 -0.49 5.49
CA VAL A 95 -21.43 0.52 6.51
C VAL A 95 -22.36 -0.03 7.60
N ASN A 96 -23.51 -0.61 7.24
CA ASN A 96 -24.47 -1.09 8.25
C ASN A 96 -23.88 -2.22 9.09
N LYS A 97 -23.31 -3.23 8.43
CA LYS A 97 -22.71 -4.41 9.07
C LYS A 97 -21.58 -4.03 10.05
N VAL A 98 -20.72 -3.09 9.68
CA VAL A 98 -19.59 -2.65 10.52
C VAL A 98 -20.07 -1.79 11.69
N ASN A 99 -21.09 -0.95 11.50
CA ASN A 99 -21.61 -0.10 12.57
C ASN A 99 -22.41 -0.87 13.63
N GLU A 100 -22.80 -2.11 13.37
CA GLU A 100 -23.29 -3.05 14.39
C GLU A 100 -22.17 -3.55 15.32
N LEU A 101 -20.90 -3.43 14.91
CA LEU A 101 -19.76 -3.80 15.73
C LEU A 101 -19.47 -2.71 16.78
N LYS A 102 -19.18 -3.14 18.01
CA LYS A 102 -18.81 -2.20 19.08
C LYS A 102 -17.44 -1.57 18.79
N GLY A 103 -17.36 -0.25 18.94
CA GLY A 103 -16.10 0.47 18.88
C GLY A 103 -15.54 0.66 17.47
N SER A 104 -16.38 0.59 16.44
CA SER A 104 -16.04 0.95 15.07
C SER A 104 -17.17 1.76 14.46
N VAL A 105 -16.81 2.76 13.66
CA VAL A 105 -17.74 3.58 12.87
C VAL A 105 -17.21 3.68 11.45
N LEU A 106 -18.06 3.33 10.49
CA LEU A 106 -17.76 3.35 9.07
C LEU A 106 -18.77 4.23 8.32
N TYR A 107 -18.29 4.96 7.32
CA TYR A 107 -19.10 5.62 6.30
C TYR A 107 -18.62 5.20 4.90
N GLY A 108 -19.50 5.28 3.90
CA GLY A 108 -19.04 5.45 2.53
C GLY A 108 -18.42 6.83 2.41
N SER A 109 -17.20 6.94 1.89
CA SER A 109 -16.49 8.23 1.86
C SER A 109 -15.81 8.55 0.56
N ARG A 110 -15.85 9.83 0.20
CA ARG A 110 -15.10 10.40 -0.92
C ARG A 110 -14.38 11.66 -0.47
N THR A 111 -13.10 11.76 -0.81
CA THR A 111 -12.29 12.97 -0.59
C THR A 111 -11.94 13.58 -1.93
N ILE A 112 -12.24 14.86 -2.12
CA ILE A 112 -11.95 15.60 -3.34
C ILE A 112 -10.68 16.43 -3.14
N PHE A 113 -9.80 16.40 -4.13
CA PHE A 113 -8.55 17.15 -4.17
C PHE A 113 -8.53 18.12 -5.33
N PHE A 114 -7.80 19.20 -5.12
CA PHE A 114 -7.42 20.14 -6.15
C PHE A 114 -5.90 20.16 -6.28
N LEU A 115 -5.42 19.95 -7.50
CA LEU A 115 -4.03 20.20 -7.87
C LEU A 115 -3.81 21.70 -7.99
N THR A 116 -3.03 22.26 -7.07
CA THR A 116 -2.71 23.68 -7.05
C THR A 116 -1.78 24.06 -8.21
N PRO A 117 -1.73 25.35 -8.60
CA PRO A 117 -0.71 25.84 -9.53
C PRO A 117 0.74 25.61 -9.07
N GLN A 118 0.95 25.34 -7.77
CA GLN A 118 2.23 24.99 -7.19
C GLN A 118 2.56 23.49 -7.27
N GLY A 119 1.71 22.69 -7.93
CA GLY A 119 1.92 21.25 -8.13
C GLY A 119 1.58 20.37 -6.93
N THR A 120 1.01 20.93 -5.86
CA THR A 120 0.62 20.17 -4.64
C THR A 120 -0.87 19.89 -4.60
N LEU A 121 -1.27 18.75 -4.03
CA LEU A 121 -2.68 18.40 -3.82
C LEU A 121 -3.22 19.03 -2.55
N LYS A 122 -4.35 19.74 -2.66
CA LYS A 122 -5.09 20.30 -1.53
C LYS A 122 -6.44 19.59 -1.39
N PRO A 123 -6.77 19.00 -0.22
CA PRO A 123 -8.12 18.49 0.00
C PRO A 123 -9.12 19.65 -0.02
N LEU A 124 -10.18 19.52 -0.80
CA LEU A 124 -11.26 20.50 -0.92
C LEU A 124 -12.48 20.12 -0.10
N ALA A 125 -12.79 18.84 -0.01
CA ALA A 125 -13.95 18.37 0.72
C ALA A 125 -13.88 16.89 1.04
N ILE A 126 -14.65 16.51 2.06
CA ILE A 126 -14.89 15.13 2.47
C ILE A 126 -16.40 14.91 2.52
N GLU A 127 -16.88 13.97 1.73
CA GLU A 127 -18.25 13.45 1.78
C GLU A 127 -18.26 12.20 2.67
N LEU A 128 -19.15 12.16 3.67
CA LEU A 128 -19.41 10.97 4.49
C LEU A 128 -20.88 10.58 4.33
N THR A 129 -21.13 9.30 4.03
CA THR A 129 -22.45 8.77 3.71
C THR A 129 -22.77 7.53 4.54
N ARG A 130 -24.00 7.46 5.05
CA ARG A 130 -24.64 6.22 5.52
C ARG A 130 -25.73 5.81 4.56
N PRO A 131 -25.82 4.53 4.18
CA PRO A 131 -26.95 4.05 3.40
C PRO A 131 -28.24 4.08 4.25
N PRO A 132 -29.42 3.99 3.63
CA PRO A 132 -30.67 3.83 4.35
C PRO A 132 -30.63 2.60 5.28
N VAL A 133 -31.26 2.72 6.46
CA VAL A 133 -31.39 1.63 7.45
C VAL A 133 -32.79 1.65 8.02
N ASP A 134 -33.54 0.56 7.84
CA ASP A 134 -34.95 0.47 8.23
C ASP A 134 -35.75 1.68 7.69
N ASP A 135 -36.40 2.44 8.57
CA ASP A 135 -37.15 3.65 8.23
C ASP A 135 -36.28 4.93 8.15
N LYS A 136 -34.97 4.84 8.47
CA LYS A 136 -34.06 5.99 8.40
C LYS A 136 -33.59 6.21 6.95
N PRO A 137 -33.78 7.40 6.38
CA PRO A 137 -33.27 7.71 5.06
C PRO A 137 -31.74 7.72 5.05
N GLN A 138 -31.17 7.76 3.85
CA GLN A 138 -29.73 7.98 3.67
C GLN A 138 -29.30 9.25 4.41
N TRP A 139 -28.30 9.13 5.27
CA TRP A 139 -27.63 10.29 5.86
C TRP A 139 -26.38 10.61 5.02
N LYS A 140 -26.17 11.88 4.72
CA LYS A 140 -24.99 12.34 4.00
C LYS A 140 -24.65 13.76 4.44
N GLU A 141 -23.38 14.01 4.69
CA GLU A 141 -22.86 15.34 4.99
C GLU A 141 -21.53 15.57 4.25
N VAL A 142 -21.27 16.83 3.89
CA VAL A 142 -20.04 17.28 3.25
C VAL A 142 -19.31 18.25 4.17
N TYR A 143 -18.04 17.97 4.44
CA TYR A 143 -17.18 18.82 5.27
C TYR A 143 -16.13 19.49 4.41
N SER A 144 -15.85 20.77 4.67
CA SER A 144 -14.88 21.57 3.93
C SER A 144 -13.85 22.20 4.85
N PRO A 145 -12.57 22.31 4.45
CA PRO A 145 -11.59 23.10 5.18
C PRO A 145 -11.87 24.61 5.14
N ASN A 146 -12.83 25.06 4.30
CA ASN A 146 -13.21 26.46 4.17
C ASN A 146 -14.31 26.91 5.16
N ASP A 147 -14.83 25.99 5.98
CA ASP A 147 -15.82 26.31 7.03
C ASP A 147 -15.09 26.90 8.26
N TRP A 148 -14.53 28.11 8.11
CA TRP A 148 -13.53 28.72 9.00
C TRP A 148 -14.02 29.18 10.38
N ASN A 149 -15.17 28.72 10.87
CA ASN A 149 -15.51 28.91 12.28
C ASN A 149 -14.88 27.80 13.14
N ALA A 150 -14.79 28.02 14.45
CA ALA A 150 -14.14 27.09 15.37
C ALA A 150 -14.75 25.68 15.29
N THR A 151 -16.08 25.59 15.19
CA THR A 151 -16.81 24.32 15.07
C THR A 151 -16.47 23.59 13.77
N GLY A 152 -16.48 24.28 12.63
CA GLY A 152 -16.15 23.73 11.32
C GLY A 152 -14.72 23.19 11.26
N ALA A 153 -13.75 23.87 11.88
CA ALA A 153 -12.38 23.38 11.99
C ALA A 153 -12.27 22.05 12.75
N TRP A 154 -13.09 21.82 13.78
CA TRP A 154 -13.15 20.56 14.51
C TRP A 154 -13.87 19.46 13.73
N LEU A 155 -15.00 19.78 13.09
CA LEU A 155 -15.71 18.86 12.21
C LEU A 155 -14.82 18.38 11.05
N TRP A 156 -14.03 19.29 10.45
CA TRP A 156 -13.06 18.95 9.43
C TRP A 156 -11.99 17.95 9.93
N LYS A 157 -11.46 18.14 11.15
CA LYS A 157 -10.48 17.19 11.74
C LYS A 157 -11.10 15.80 11.96
N LEU A 158 -12.35 15.73 12.44
CA LEU A 158 -13.08 14.48 12.63
C LEU A 158 -13.37 13.79 11.29
N ALA A 159 -13.83 14.54 10.28
CA ALA A 159 -14.05 14.01 8.94
C ALA A 159 -12.76 13.43 8.34
N LYS A 160 -11.62 14.12 8.53
CA LYS A 160 -10.30 13.59 8.16
C LYS A 160 -9.97 12.29 8.89
N ALA A 161 -10.22 12.20 10.20
CA ALA A 161 -9.97 10.98 10.96
C ALA A 161 -10.75 9.78 10.40
N HIS A 162 -12.00 9.97 9.99
CA HIS A 162 -12.80 8.94 9.33
C HIS A 162 -12.19 8.49 8.00
N VAL A 163 -11.95 9.41 7.06
CA VAL A 163 -11.40 9.02 5.74
C VAL A 163 -10.00 8.45 5.81
N LEU A 164 -9.18 8.90 6.76
CA LEU A 164 -7.86 8.30 7.00
C LEU A 164 -7.99 6.89 7.58
N SER A 165 -9.02 6.61 8.39
CA SER A 165 -9.30 5.24 8.85
C SER A 165 -9.76 4.32 7.73
N HIS A 166 -10.57 4.83 6.81
CA HIS A 166 -11.00 4.10 5.63
C HIS A 166 -9.81 3.77 4.72
N ASP A 167 -8.93 4.75 4.47
CA ASP A 167 -7.71 4.53 3.70
C ASP A 167 -6.74 3.59 4.41
N SER A 168 -6.60 3.63 5.75
CA SER A 168 -5.77 2.67 6.47
C SER A 168 -6.27 1.23 6.29
N GLY A 169 -7.58 0.99 6.34
CA GLY A 169 -8.13 -0.35 6.10
C GLY A 169 -8.00 -0.78 4.64
N TYR A 170 -8.24 0.12 3.68
CA TYR A 170 -8.02 -0.17 2.26
C TYR A 170 -6.53 -0.45 1.96
N HIS A 171 -5.63 0.38 2.48
CA HIS A 171 -4.20 0.21 2.33
C HIS A 171 -3.78 -1.18 2.80
N GLN A 172 -4.13 -1.56 4.03
CA GLN A 172 -3.71 -2.83 4.56
C GLN A 172 -4.34 -4.02 3.82
N LEU A 173 -5.65 -3.99 3.58
CA LEU A 173 -6.36 -5.16 3.04
C LEU A 173 -6.29 -5.30 1.53
N VAL A 174 -6.09 -4.20 0.81
CA VAL A 174 -6.15 -4.14 -0.65
C VAL A 174 -4.79 -3.81 -1.23
N SER A 175 -4.25 -2.63 -0.96
CA SER A 175 -2.97 -2.18 -1.57
C SER A 175 -1.79 -3.05 -1.17
N HIS A 176 -1.77 -3.49 0.09
CA HIS A 176 -0.73 -4.32 0.69
C HIS A 176 -1.11 -5.81 0.61
N TRP A 177 -1.94 -6.31 1.53
CA TRP A 177 -2.25 -7.74 1.64
C TRP A 177 -2.74 -8.38 0.33
N LEU A 178 -3.76 -7.81 -0.32
CA LEU A 178 -4.30 -8.43 -1.53
C LEU A 178 -3.34 -8.33 -2.72
N ARG A 179 -2.97 -7.10 -3.08
CA ARG A 179 -2.27 -6.81 -4.34
C ARG A 179 -0.80 -7.26 -4.32
N THR A 180 -0.18 -7.42 -3.14
CA THR A 180 1.16 -7.99 -3.01
C THR A 180 1.09 -9.44 -2.54
N HIS A 181 0.83 -9.67 -1.26
CA HIS A 181 0.96 -10.99 -0.61
C HIS A 181 0.09 -12.05 -1.27
N CYS A 182 -1.24 -11.82 -1.33
CA CYS A 182 -2.18 -12.81 -1.82
C CYS A 182 -2.04 -13.08 -3.31
N CYS A 183 -1.94 -12.04 -4.12
CA CYS A 183 -1.87 -12.22 -5.57
C CYS A 183 -0.53 -12.76 -6.04
N THR A 184 0.54 -12.65 -5.24
CA THR A 184 1.84 -13.22 -5.60
C THR A 184 1.95 -14.71 -5.28
N GLU A 185 1.36 -15.18 -4.17
CA GLU A 185 1.50 -16.58 -3.72
C GLU A 185 1.17 -17.63 -4.80
N PRO A 186 0.12 -17.46 -5.65
CA PRO A 186 -0.13 -18.34 -6.78
C PRO A 186 1.01 -18.44 -7.80
N TYR A 187 1.75 -17.35 -8.05
CA TYR A 187 2.90 -17.35 -8.96
C TYR A 187 4.03 -18.23 -8.42
N ILE A 188 4.23 -18.22 -7.10
CA ILE A 188 5.25 -19.00 -6.41
C ILE A 188 4.93 -20.48 -6.51
N ILE A 189 3.68 -20.84 -6.20
CA ILE A 189 3.20 -22.21 -6.23
C ILE A 189 3.33 -22.79 -7.64
N ALA A 190 2.86 -22.08 -8.67
CA ALA A 190 2.97 -22.53 -10.05
C ALA A 190 4.43 -22.60 -10.52
N SER A 191 5.28 -21.63 -10.15
CA SER A 191 6.71 -21.65 -10.51
C SER A 191 7.40 -22.90 -9.97
N ASN A 192 7.14 -23.28 -8.71
CA ASN A 192 7.72 -24.49 -8.11
C ASN A 192 7.13 -25.81 -8.66
N ARG A 193 5.91 -25.78 -9.21
CA ARG A 193 5.22 -26.98 -9.72
C ARG A 193 5.49 -27.24 -11.19
N GLN A 194 5.67 -26.20 -11.99
CA GLN A 194 5.70 -26.29 -13.45
C GLN A 194 7.06 -25.99 -14.06
N LEU A 195 7.92 -25.21 -13.38
CA LEU A 195 9.25 -24.87 -13.88
C LEU A 195 10.31 -25.65 -13.11
N SER A 196 11.21 -26.32 -13.84
CA SER A 196 12.40 -26.93 -13.26
C SER A 196 13.27 -25.88 -12.57
N ALA A 197 14.00 -26.26 -11.51
CA ALA A 197 15.02 -25.40 -10.90
C ALA A 197 16.15 -24.99 -11.88
N MET A 198 16.26 -25.68 -13.02
CA MET A 198 17.16 -25.33 -14.12
C MET A 198 16.53 -24.39 -15.15
N HIS A 199 15.21 -24.22 -15.15
CA HIS A 199 14.50 -23.39 -16.11
C HIS A 199 14.92 -21.92 -15.95
N PRO A 200 15.24 -21.20 -17.05
CA PRO A 200 15.73 -19.82 -16.95
C PRO A 200 14.72 -18.90 -16.25
N ILE A 201 13.42 -19.07 -16.53
CA ILE A 201 12.38 -18.25 -15.88
C ILE A 201 12.20 -18.58 -14.39
N TYR A 202 12.40 -19.84 -13.97
CA TYR A 202 12.44 -20.17 -12.54
C TYR A 202 13.59 -19.43 -11.87
N ARG A 203 14.79 -19.49 -12.47
CA ARG A 203 15.99 -18.85 -11.91
C ARG A 203 15.86 -17.33 -11.86
N LEU A 204 15.22 -16.72 -12.85
CA LEU A 204 14.94 -15.28 -12.84
C LEU A 204 13.99 -14.88 -11.71
N LEU A 205 12.91 -15.65 -11.49
CA LEU A 205 11.87 -15.32 -10.51
C LEU A 205 12.19 -15.78 -9.08
N HIS A 206 13.07 -16.77 -8.90
CA HIS A 206 13.31 -17.39 -7.59
C HIS A 206 13.70 -16.39 -6.48
N PRO A 207 14.63 -15.43 -6.69
CA PRO A 207 14.95 -14.43 -5.67
C PRO A 207 13.73 -13.58 -5.27
N HIS A 208 12.81 -13.34 -6.22
CA HIS A 208 11.62 -12.53 -6.02
C HIS A 208 10.51 -13.19 -5.21
N PHE A 209 10.67 -14.46 -4.86
CA PHE A 209 9.69 -15.24 -4.08
C PHE A 209 10.19 -15.67 -2.70
N ARG A 210 11.39 -15.22 -2.32
CA ARG A 210 12.01 -15.51 -1.03
C ARG A 210 11.05 -15.14 0.12
N TYR A 211 10.85 -16.08 1.04
CA TYR A 211 10.00 -15.96 2.25
C TYR A 211 8.52 -15.61 2.07
N THR A 212 8.03 -15.26 0.88
CA THR A 212 6.64 -14.82 0.69
C THR A 212 5.60 -15.84 1.14
N MET A 213 5.79 -17.14 0.85
CA MET A 213 4.86 -18.17 1.33
C MET A 213 4.89 -18.34 2.86
N GLU A 214 6.07 -18.19 3.47
CA GLU A 214 6.25 -18.33 4.91
C GLU A 214 5.53 -17.18 5.64
N ILE A 215 5.78 -15.94 5.23
CA ILE A 215 5.13 -14.78 5.85
C ILE A 215 3.61 -14.80 5.61
N ASN A 216 3.15 -15.24 4.44
CA ASN A 216 1.72 -15.40 4.17
C ASN A 216 1.09 -16.47 5.08
N ALA A 217 1.78 -17.58 5.35
CA ALA A 217 1.30 -18.61 6.27
C ALA A 217 1.19 -18.07 7.69
N LEU A 218 2.21 -17.35 8.18
CA LEU A 218 2.18 -16.69 9.49
C LEU A 218 1.08 -15.64 9.59
N ALA A 219 0.87 -14.87 8.52
CA ALA A 219 -0.22 -13.89 8.46
C ALA A 219 -1.59 -14.57 8.56
N ARG A 220 -1.81 -15.68 7.85
CA ARG A 220 -3.02 -16.51 7.97
C ARG A 220 -3.22 -17.08 9.37
N GLU A 221 -2.15 -17.37 10.10
CA GLU A 221 -2.21 -17.94 11.44
C GLU A 221 -2.50 -16.88 12.52
N ALA A 222 -1.86 -15.71 12.45
CA ALA A 222 -1.80 -14.77 13.57
C ALA A 222 -2.18 -13.31 13.26
N LEU A 223 -2.21 -12.91 11.98
CA LEU A 223 -2.47 -11.52 11.58
C LEU A 223 -3.92 -11.32 11.13
N ILE A 224 -4.33 -12.09 10.13
CA ILE A 224 -5.63 -11.97 9.43
C ILE A 224 -6.64 -13.07 9.79
N ASN A 225 -6.29 -13.94 10.75
CA ASN A 225 -7.19 -14.95 11.27
C ASN A 225 -8.36 -14.32 12.07
N ALA A 226 -9.39 -15.11 12.33
CA ALA A 226 -10.50 -14.71 13.18
C ALA A 226 -10.01 -14.26 14.56
N ASN A 227 -10.41 -13.06 15.01
CA ASN A 227 -9.92 -12.36 16.20
C ASN A 227 -8.41 -12.03 16.19
N GLY A 228 -7.76 -12.13 15.03
CA GLY A 228 -6.39 -11.74 14.80
C GLY A 228 -6.16 -10.24 14.98
N ILE A 229 -4.94 -9.80 14.70
CA ILE A 229 -4.55 -8.39 14.85
C ILE A 229 -5.44 -7.48 13.99
N ILE A 230 -5.63 -7.81 12.72
CA ILE A 230 -6.37 -6.97 11.77
C ILE A 230 -7.83 -6.83 12.21
N GLU A 231 -8.52 -7.94 12.47
CA GLU A 231 -9.93 -7.91 12.90
C GLU A 231 -10.13 -7.14 14.23
N SER A 232 -9.16 -7.19 15.14
CA SER A 232 -9.30 -6.54 16.45
C SER A 232 -8.98 -5.04 16.45
N SER A 233 -8.32 -4.53 15.40
CA SER A 233 -7.71 -3.19 15.43
C SER A 233 -8.00 -2.30 14.22
N PHE A 234 -8.62 -2.83 13.16
CA PHE A 234 -9.04 -2.06 11.98
C PHE A 234 -10.56 -1.98 11.88
N PHE A 235 -11.07 -0.92 11.24
CA PHE A 235 -12.51 -0.68 11.13
C PHE A 235 -13.35 -1.87 10.59
N PRO A 236 -12.89 -2.71 9.63
CA PRO A 236 -13.72 -3.76 9.07
C PRO A 236 -14.10 -4.86 10.07
N GLY A 237 -13.32 -5.00 11.16
CA GLY A 237 -13.52 -6.06 12.13
C GLY A 237 -13.49 -7.44 11.47
N LYS A 238 -14.46 -8.30 11.83
CA LYS A 238 -14.66 -9.64 11.25
C LYS A 238 -14.95 -9.68 9.74
N TYR A 239 -15.20 -8.52 9.10
CA TYR A 239 -15.44 -8.42 7.65
C TYR A 239 -14.18 -8.11 6.85
N ALA A 240 -13.01 -8.05 7.49
CA ALA A 240 -11.75 -7.63 6.87
C ALA A 240 -11.37 -8.45 5.62
N ILE A 241 -11.38 -9.77 5.71
CA ILE A 241 -10.99 -10.64 4.59
C ILE A 241 -12.11 -10.76 3.55
N GLU A 242 -13.38 -10.64 3.96
CA GLU A 242 -14.50 -10.49 3.02
C GLU A 242 -14.33 -9.24 2.15
N LEU A 243 -13.99 -8.10 2.76
CA LEU A 243 -13.74 -6.85 2.04
C LEU A 243 -12.58 -6.98 1.03
N SER A 244 -11.49 -7.64 1.43
CA SER A 244 -10.36 -7.93 0.53
C SER A 244 -10.77 -8.80 -0.66
N SER A 245 -11.60 -9.83 -0.44
CA SER A 245 -12.14 -10.69 -1.51
C SER A 245 -13.05 -9.91 -2.48
N ILE A 246 -13.91 -9.02 -1.98
CA ILE A 246 -14.74 -8.15 -2.83
C ILE A 246 -13.88 -7.21 -3.66
N ALA A 247 -12.83 -6.61 -3.08
CA ALA A 247 -11.89 -5.77 -3.81
C ALA A 247 -11.14 -6.56 -4.91
N TYR A 248 -10.78 -7.83 -4.67
CA TYR A 248 -10.21 -8.70 -5.70
C TYR A 248 -11.17 -8.89 -6.90
N GLY A 249 -12.45 -9.14 -6.61
CA GLY A 249 -13.49 -9.24 -7.63
C GLY A 249 -13.66 -7.94 -8.43
N ALA A 250 -13.74 -6.81 -7.74
CA ALA A 250 -14.10 -5.52 -8.33
C ALA A 250 -12.93 -4.78 -9.00
N GLU A 251 -11.71 -4.90 -8.48
CA GLU A 251 -10.62 -3.97 -8.80
C GLU A 251 -9.35 -4.63 -9.31
N TRP A 252 -9.01 -5.84 -8.84
CA TRP A 252 -7.73 -6.47 -9.22
C TRP A 252 -7.74 -6.96 -10.66
N ARG A 253 -6.67 -6.62 -11.40
CA ARG A 253 -6.39 -7.11 -12.75
C ARG A 253 -4.88 -7.16 -12.97
N PHE A 254 -4.38 -8.28 -13.50
CA PHE A 254 -2.94 -8.46 -13.75
C PHE A 254 -2.38 -7.38 -14.68
N ASP A 255 -3.10 -7.02 -15.76
CA ASP A 255 -2.67 -6.02 -16.74
C ASP A 255 -2.52 -4.60 -16.16
N GLN A 256 -3.13 -4.33 -15.00
CA GLN A 256 -3.07 -3.05 -14.30
C GLN A 256 -2.20 -3.05 -13.03
N GLU A 257 -1.52 -4.15 -12.74
CA GLU A 257 -0.47 -4.20 -11.72
C GLU A 257 0.88 -3.66 -12.24
N ALA A 258 1.06 -3.64 -13.57
CA ALA A 258 2.16 -2.92 -14.21
C ALA A 258 2.06 -1.41 -13.89
N LEU A 259 3.13 -0.80 -13.39
CA LEU A 259 3.07 0.60 -12.92
C LEU A 259 2.57 1.59 -14.00
N PRO A 260 3.05 1.58 -15.25
CA PRO A 260 2.53 2.44 -16.30
C PRO A 260 1.01 2.31 -16.49
N GLN A 261 0.53 1.07 -16.65
CA GLN A 261 -0.89 0.77 -16.84
C GLN A 261 -1.72 1.13 -15.61
N ASN A 262 -1.17 0.97 -14.40
CA ASN A 262 -1.80 1.39 -13.16
C ASN A 262 -2.03 2.91 -13.10
N LEU A 263 -1.03 3.70 -13.50
CA LEU A 263 -1.12 5.16 -13.52
C LEU A 263 -2.14 5.64 -14.56
N ILE A 264 -2.13 5.02 -15.74
CA ILE A 264 -3.10 5.32 -16.82
C ILE A 264 -4.53 4.95 -16.39
N SER A 265 -4.73 3.75 -15.81
CA SER A 265 -6.08 3.28 -15.45
C SER A 265 -6.73 4.15 -14.39
N ARG A 266 -5.92 4.74 -13.50
CA ARG A 266 -6.36 5.74 -12.50
C ARG A 266 -6.48 7.16 -13.06
N GLY A 267 -6.10 7.40 -14.31
CA GLY A 267 -6.13 8.71 -14.96
C GLY A 267 -5.06 9.67 -14.45
N LEU A 268 -4.00 9.15 -13.82
CA LEU A 268 -2.86 9.92 -13.31
C LEU A 268 -1.72 10.03 -14.33
N ALA A 269 -1.82 9.34 -15.46
CA ALA A 269 -0.91 9.48 -16.59
C ALA A 269 -1.66 9.29 -17.91
N VAL A 270 -1.09 9.80 -19.00
CA VAL A 270 -1.47 9.47 -20.37
C VAL A 270 -0.22 9.05 -21.14
N GLU A 271 -0.38 8.20 -22.14
CA GLU A 271 0.73 7.83 -23.03
C GLU A 271 1.21 9.05 -23.81
N ASP A 272 2.52 9.28 -23.78
CA ASP A 272 3.20 10.32 -24.55
C ASP A 272 4.62 9.85 -24.86
N PRO A 273 4.90 9.38 -26.10
CA PRO A 273 6.23 8.90 -26.49
C PRO A 273 7.34 9.94 -26.42
N THR A 274 7.00 11.24 -26.27
CA THR A 274 7.97 12.33 -26.17
C THR A 274 8.41 12.59 -24.72
N GLU A 275 7.66 12.07 -23.74
CA GLU A 275 7.96 12.20 -22.33
C GLU A 275 8.87 11.03 -21.84
N PRO A 276 9.63 11.24 -20.75
CA PRO A 276 10.34 10.15 -20.09
C PRO A 276 9.41 8.98 -19.78
N HIS A 277 9.89 7.75 -19.95
CA HIS A 277 9.13 6.52 -19.72
C HIS A 277 7.90 6.33 -20.63
N GLY A 278 7.72 7.20 -21.65
CA GLY A 278 6.58 7.17 -22.56
C GLY A 278 5.26 7.63 -21.93
N LEU A 279 5.31 8.33 -20.79
CA LEU A 279 4.13 8.76 -20.03
C LEU A 279 4.21 10.23 -19.63
N LYS A 280 3.12 10.95 -19.85
CA LYS A 280 2.89 12.27 -19.24
C LYS A 280 2.09 12.13 -17.96
N LEU A 281 2.69 12.48 -16.81
CA LEU A 281 1.99 12.47 -15.53
C LEU A 281 1.02 13.66 -15.41
N ALA A 282 -0.13 13.42 -14.77
CA ALA A 282 -1.10 14.46 -14.44
C ALA A 282 -0.65 15.33 -13.26
N ILE A 283 0.25 14.79 -12.42
CA ILE A 283 0.91 15.49 -11.32
C ILE A 283 2.40 15.36 -11.58
N GLU A 284 3.06 16.49 -11.88
CA GLU A 284 4.47 16.50 -12.30
C GLU A 284 5.40 16.02 -11.17
N ASP A 285 5.26 16.60 -9.97
CA ASP A 285 6.01 16.16 -8.79
C ASP A 285 5.24 15.07 -8.03
N TYR A 286 5.10 13.91 -8.65
CA TYR A 286 4.41 12.77 -8.05
C TYR A 286 5.40 11.69 -7.58
N PRO A 287 5.78 11.63 -6.29
CA PRO A 287 7.01 10.96 -5.86
C PRO A 287 7.03 9.45 -6.15
N PHE A 288 5.95 8.75 -5.82
CA PHE A 288 5.80 7.32 -6.10
C PHE A 288 5.92 7.00 -7.60
N ALA A 289 5.22 7.75 -8.46
CA ALA A 289 5.26 7.50 -9.89
C ALA A 289 6.62 7.86 -10.49
N ASN A 290 7.19 9.01 -10.12
CA ASN A 290 8.46 9.48 -10.67
C ASN A 290 9.60 8.52 -10.35
N ASP A 291 9.69 8.01 -9.13
CA ASP A 291 10.75 7.06 -8.76
C ASP A 291 10.41 5.65 -9.24
N GLY A 292 9.13 5.27 -9.13
CA GLY A 292 8.64 3.97 -9.58
C GLY A 292 8.83 3.75 -11.07
N LEU A 293 8.63 4.77 -11.92
CA LEU A 293 8.81 4.63 -13.36
C LEU A 293 10.28 4.45 -13.77
N VAL A 294 11.20 5.09 -13.05
CA VAL A 294 12.63 4.85 -13.24
C VAL A 294 12.98 3.41 -12.83
N LEU A 295 12.52 2.96 -11.65
CA LEU A 295 12.73 1.58 -11.21
C LEU A 295 12.10 0.57 -12.17
N TRP A 296 10.87 0.82 -12.63
CA TRP A 296 10.16 0.00 -13.60
C TRP A 296 10.96 -0.17 -14.89
N ASP A 297 11.51 0.91 -15.44
CA ASP A 297 12.33 0.84 -16.66
C ASP A 297 13.63 0.05 -16.45
N ILE A 298 14.25 0.18 -15.28
CA ILE A 298 15.45 -0.59 -14.91
C ILE A 298 15.10 -2.09 -14.85
N LEU A 299 14.01 -2.46 -14.17
CA LEU A 299 13.52 -3.83 -14.07
C LEU A 299 13.14 -4.38 -15.45
N LYS A 300 12.39 -3.61 -16.24
CA LYS A 300 11.97 -4.01 -17.59
C LYS A 300 13.17 -4.24 -18.49
N GLN A 301 14.20 -3.40 -18.42
CA GLN A 301 15.43 -3.59 -19.20
C GLN A 301 16.16 -4.86 -18.79
N TRP A 302 16.31 -5.11 -17.50
CA TRP A 302 16.90 -6.35 -16.97
C TRP A 302 16.16 -7.59 -17.50
N VAL A 303 14.84 -7.62 -17.33
CA VAL A 303 13.97 -8.71 -17.81
C VAL A 303 14.05 -8.86 -19.33
N THR A 304 14.07 -7.75 -20.08
CA THR A 304 14.19 -7.76 -21.54
C THR A 304 15.48 -8.42 -21.99
N ASN A 305 16.61 -8.05 -21.39
CA ASN A 305 17.91 -8.63 -21.73
C ASN A 305 17.96 -10.12 -21.37
N TYR A 306 17.43 -10.50 -20.21
CA TYR A 306 17.38 -11.89 -19.76
C TYR A 306 16.47 -12.74 -20.67
N VAL A 307 15.23 -12.31 -20.92
CA VAL A 307 14.26 -13.06 -21.73
C VAL A 307 14.74 -13.17 -23.17
N ASN A 308 15.25 -12.10 -23.78
CA ASN A 308 15.72 -12.16 -25.18
C ASN A 308 16.95 -13.05 -25.36
N HIS A 309 17.73 -13.28 -24.30
CA HIS A 309 18.84 -14.24 -24.35
C HIS A 309 18.32 -15.70 -24.49
N TYR A 310 17.31 -16.09 -23.71
CA TYR A 310 16.78 -17.46 -23.72
C TYR A 310 15.63 -17.69 -24.74
N TYR A 311 14.86 -16.65 -25.05
CA TYR A 311 13.70 -16.69 -25.95
C TYR A 311 13.77 -15.59 -27.03
N PRO A 312 14.76 -15.63 -27.94
CA PRO A 312 14.87 -14.63 -29.01
C PRO A 312 13.74 -14.70 -30.06
N GLN A 313 12.92 -15.75 -30.05
CA GLN A 313 11.90 -16.02 -31.08
C GLN A 313 10.60 -16.55 -30.47
N THR A 314 9.47 -16.19 -31.06
CA THR A 314 8.11 -16.60 -30.65
C THR A 314 7.94 -18.11 -30.52
N ASN A 315 8.46 -18.90 -31.45
CA ASN A 315 8.33 -20.35 -31.42
C ASN A 315 8.97 -21.00 -30.18
N LEU A 316 9.97 -20.38 -29.57
CA LEU A 316 10.58 -20.87 -28.33
C LEU A 316 9.66 -20.68 -27.13
N ILE A 317 8.82 -19.64 -27.11
CA ILE A 317 7.80 -19.43 -26.08
C ILE A 317 6.67 -20.43 -26.23
N GLU A 318 6.17 -20.62 -27.45
CA GLU A 318 5.01 -21.48 -27.72
C GLU A 318 5.33 -22.97 -27.56
N SER A 319 6.58 -23.38 -27.82
CA SER A 319 7.00 -24.78 -27.73
C SER A 319 7.48 -25.18 -26.32
N ASP A 320 7.70 -24.23 -25.42
CA ASP A 320 8.14 -24.49 -24.05
C ASP A 320 6.97 -24.97 -23.18
N LYS A 321 6.94 -26.27 -22.91
CA LYS A 321 5.84 -26.91 -22.18
C LYS A 321 5.82 -26.54 -20.70
N GLU A 322 6.98 -26.32 -20.09
CA GLU A 322 7.06 -25.90 -18.67
C GLU A 322 6.50 -24.48 -18.53
N LEU A 323 6.95 -23.58 -19.40
CA LEU A 323 6.51 -22.20 -19.42
C LEU A 323 4.99 -22.05 -19.71
N GLN A 324 4.47 -22.81 -20.68
CA GLN A 324 3.03 -22.78 -21.00
C GLN A 324 2.19 -23.39 -19.86
N ALA A 325 2.66 -24.47 -19.23
CA ALA A 325 1.97 -25.07 -18.08
C ALA A 325 1.98 -24.13 -16.86
N TRP A 326 3.11 -23.44 -16.61
CA TRP A 326 3.26 -22.46 -15.55
C TRP A 326 2.22 -21.34 -15.64
N TRP A 327 2.14 -20.67 -16.79
CA TRP A 327 1.21 -19.56 -16.97
C TRP A 327 -0.26 -20.02 -16.99
N SER A 328 -0.52 -21.20 -17.57
CA SER A 328 -1.83 -21.82 -17.53
C SER A 328 -2.28 -22.13 -16.10
N GLU A 329 -1.41 -22.66 -15.24
CA GLU A 329 -1.75 -22.95 -13.84
C GLU A 329 -1.98 -21.66 -13.05
N ILE A 330 -1.17 -20.62 -13.24
CA ILE A 330 -1.39 -19.30 -12.62
C ILE A 330 -2.79 -18.79 -12.96
N LYS A 331 -3.16 -18.77 -14.23
CA LYS A 331 -4.44 -18.23 -14.70
C LYS A 331 -5.63 -19.09 -14.29
N ASN A 332 -5.55 -20.40 -14.49
CA ASN A 332 -6.70 -21.30 -14.41
C ASN A 332 -6.91 -21.92 -13.03
N VAL A 333 -5.87 -21.96 -12.19
CA VAL A 333 -5.92 -22.52 -10.83
C VAL A 333 -5.61 -21.42 -9.82
N GLY A 334 -4.45 -20.78 -9.94
CA GLY A 334 -3.97 -19.77 -9.00
C GLY A 334 -4.91 -18.57 -8.84
N HIS A 335 -5.35 -18.02 -9.97
CA HIS A 335 -6.36 -16.96 -10.08
C HIS A 335 -7.61 -17.46 -10.80
N GLY A 336 -8.01 -18.72 -10.53
CA GLY A 336 -9.08 -19.41 -11.24
C GLY A 336 -10.42 -18.67 -11.25
N ASP A 337 -10.71 -17.87 -10.22
CA ASP A 337 -11.92 -17.03 -10.13
C ASP A 337 -11.99 -15.93 -11.20
N LYS A 338 -10.85 -15.58 -11.81
CA LYS A 338 -10.73 -14.57 -12.88
C LYS A 338 -10.18 -15.17 -14.18
N ARG A 339 -10.18 -16.49 -14.35
CA ARG A 339 -9.57 -17.16 -15.52
C ARG A 339 -10.17 -16.72 -16.86
N ASP A 340 -11.45 -16.34 -16.88
CA ASP A 340 -12.19 -16.03 -18.10
C ASP A 340 -12.11 -14.53 -18.47
N GLU A 341 -11.37 -13.74 -17.69
CA GLU A 341 -11.18 -12.32 -17.94
C GLU A 341 -10.35 -12.05 -19.21
N PRO A 342 -10.72 -11.07 -20.05
CA PRO A 342 -10.12 -10.88 -21.37
C PRO A 342 -8.75 -10.20 -21.34
N TRP A 343 -8.31 -9.73 -20.17
CA TRP A 343 -7.10 -8.92 -20.02
C TRP A 343 -5.85 -9.73 -19.67
N TRP A 344 -5.98 -11.04 -19.46
CA TRP A 344 -4.83 -11.91 -19.26
C TRP A 344 -3.93 -11.91 -20.49
N PRO A 345 -2.61 -11.65 -20.33
CA PRO A 345 -1.63 -11.88 -21.39
C PRO A 345 -1.70 -13.33 -21.93
N GLU A 346 -1.53 -13.50 -23.23
CA GLU A 346 -1.65 -14.82 -23.88
C GLU A 346 -0.39 -15.69 -23.76
N LEU A 347 0.76 -15.10 -23.43
CA LEU A 347 2.08 -15.75 -23.40
C LEU A 347 2.42 -16.48 -24.71
N LYS A 348 2.42 -15.75 -25.82
CA LYS A 348 2.81 -16.27 -27.14
C LYS A 348 4.14 -15.71 -27.61
N THR A 349 4.48 -14.50 -27.20
CA THR A 349 5.68 -13.79 -27.69
C THR A 349 6.67 -13.51 -26.56
N PRO A 350 7.95 -13.25 -26.89
CA PRO A 350 8.93 -12.79 -25.90
C PRO A 350 8.46 -11.51 -25.20
N ASN A 351 7.77 -10.61 -25.91
CA ASN A 351 7.23 -9.39 -25.31
C ASN A 351 6.13 -9.66 -24.28
N ASP A 352 5.29 -10.68 -24.50
CA ASP A 352 4.30 -11.11 -23.50
C ASP A 352 5.01 -11.57 -22.23
N LEU A 353 6.03 -12.44 -22.38
CA LEU A 353 6.81 -12.95 -21.25
C LEU A 353 7.54 -11.83 -20.50
N ILE A 354 8.13 -10.87 -21.22
CA ILE A 354 8.76 -9.68 -20.64
C ILE A 354 7.75 -8.89 -19.81
N GLY A 355 6.56 -8.63 -20.36
CA GLY A 355 5.50 -7.89 -19.66
C GLY A 355 5.00 -8.61 -18.41
N ILE A 356 4.78 -9.93 -18.50
CA ILE A 356 4.36 -10.78 -17.38
C ILE A 356 5.41 -10.75 -16.27
N ILE A 357 6.67 -11.05 -16.59
CA ILE A 357 7.75 -11.13 -15.60
C ILE A 357 8.04 -9.76 -14.99
N THR A 358 8.07 -8.70 -15.80
CA THR A 358 8.30 -7.33 -15.28
C THR A 358 7.20 -6.94 -14.30
N THR A 359 5.95 -7.29 -14.59
CA THR A 359 4.82 -7.05 -13.68
C THR A 359 4.97 -7.82 -12.36
N ILE A 360 5.30 -9.11 -12.42
CA ILE A 360 5.51 -9.93 -11.21
C ILE A 360 6.64 -9.34 -10.37
N ILE A 361 7.80 -9.10 -10.99
CA ILE A 361 8.98 -8.56 -10.30
C ILE A 361 8.70 -7.18 -9.71
N TRP A 362 7.99 -6.30 -10.41
CA TRP A 362 7.58 -5.01 -9.89
C TRP A 362 6.69 -5.14 -8.65
N VAL A 363 5.71 -6.04 -8.67
CA VAL A 363 4.79 -6.27 -7.55
C VAL A 363 5.56 -6.78 -6.32
N THR A 364 6.45 -7.75 -6.50
CA THR A 364 7.19 -8.36 -5.39
C THR A 364 8.30 -7.47 -4.82
N SER A 365 8.76 -6.48 -5.58
CA SER A 365 9.83 -5.57 -5.16
C SER A 365 9.32 -4.15 -4.96
N GLY A 366 9.35 -3.31 -6.00
CA GLY A 366 9.06 -1.88 -5.92
C GLY A 366 7.68 -1.54 -5.34
N HIS A 367 6.62 -2.24 -5.78
CA HIS A 367 5.28 -1.98 -5.26
C HIS A 367 5.15 -2.40 -3.79
N HIS A 368 5.56 -3.62 -3.43
CA HIS A 368 5.56 -4.06 -2.01
C HIS A 368 6.37 -3.12 -1.13
N ALA A 369 7.59 -2.76 -1.52
CA ALA A 369 8.42 -1.85 -0.76
C ALA A 369 7.75 -0.49 -0.51
N ALA A 370 7.14 0.08 -1.57
CA ALA A 370 6.44 1.36 -1.48
C ALA A 370 5.21 1.34 -0.56
N VAL A 371 4.53 0.19 -0.43
CA VAL A 371 3.35 0.05 0.43
C VAL A 371 3.65 -0.51 1.82
N ASN A 372 4.84 -1.10 2.04
CA ASN A 372 5.21 -1.78 3.28
C ASN A 372 6.11 -0.91 4.19
N PHE A 373 7.29 -0.49 3.73
CA PHE A 373 8.33 0.08 4.61
C PHE A 373 8.03 1.52 5.09
N GLY A 374 6.96 2.13 4.57
CA GLY A 374 6.43 3.39 5.08
C GLY A 374 5.50 3.24 6.28
N GLN A 375 5.05 2.03 6.61
CA GLN A 375 3.99 1.78 7.59
C GLN A 375 4.30 2.44 8.95
N TYR A 376 5.44 2.16 9.57
CA TYR A 376 5.77 2.75 10.86
C TYR A 376 6.05 4.27 10.75
N SER A 377 6.78 4.68 9.71
CA SER A 377 7.16 6.09 9.51
C SER A 377 5.95 7.02 9.38
N TYR A 378 4.88 6.57 8.71
CA TYR A 378 3.68 7.38 8.50
C TYR A 378 2.54 7.06 9.46
N ALA A 379 2.40 5.80 9.90
CA ALA A 379 1.26 5.34 10.69
C ALA A 379 1.60 5.00 12.16
N GLY A 380 2.86 5.08 12.58
CA GLY A 380 3.24 5.02 13.99
C GLY A 380 2.67 6.16 14.84
N TYR A 381 2.24 7.26 14.22
CA TYR A 381 1.49 8.34 14.86
C TYR A 381 0.01 8.29 14.46
N PHE A 382 -0.84 7.69 15.31
CA PHE A 382 -2.25 7.43 14.99
C PHE A 382 -3.09 8.63 14.56
N PRO A 383 -2.88 9.86 15.05
CA PRO A 383 -3.63 11.00 14.52
C PRO A 383 -3.37 11.25 13.02
N ASN A 384 -2.24 10.79 12.48
CA ASN A 384 -1.94 10.84 11.05
C ASN A 384 -2.59 9.70 10.25
N ARG A 385 -2.65 8.49 10.82
CA ARG A 385 -3.20 7.28 10.16
C ARG A 385 -3.97 6.41 11.16
N PRO A 386 -5.16 6.82 11.61
CA PRO A 386 -5.98 5.98 12.46
C PRO A 386 -6.36 4.71 11.70
N THR A 387 -6.43 3.55 12.37
CA THR A 387 -6.89 2.28 11.76
C THR A 387 -8.39 2.06 11.93
N VAL A 388 -9.00 2.79 12.85
CA VAL A 388 -10.42 2.77 13.15
C VAL A 388 -10.84 4.15 13.64
N ALA A 389 -12.05 4.57 13.28
CA ALA A 389 -12.77 5.65 13.92
C ALA A 389 -13.86 5.05 14.82
N ARG A 390 -13.97 5.47 16.09
CA ARG A 390 -14.82 4.79 17.10
C ARG A 390 -16.10 5.53 17.46
N SER A 391 -16.27 6.77 17.00
CA SER A 391 -17.44 7.60 17.28
C SER A 391 -17.99 8.19 15.99
N LYS A 392 -19.31 8.39 15.93
CA LYS A 392 -19.96 9.06 14.80
C LYS A 392 -19.57 10.53 14.71
N MET A 393 -19.85 11.15 13.56
CA MET A 393 -19.70 12.58 13.40
C MET A 393 -20.65 13.29 14.37
N PRO A 394 -20.25 14.38 15.04
CA PRO A 394 -21.11 15.11 15.96
C PRO A 394 -22.37 15.71 15.30
N THR A 395 -22.36 15.87 13.98
CA THR A 395 -23.48 16.35 13.16
C THR A 395 -24.45 15.24 12.74
N GLU A 396 -24.11 13.97 12.97
CA GLU A 396 -24.98 12.85 12.61
C GLU A 396 -26.05 12.63 13.69
N ASP A 397 -27.26 13.13 13.42
CA ASP A 397 -28.44 12.99 14.26
C ASP A 397 -28.14 13.15 15.77
N PRO A 398 -27.54 14.28 16.20
CA PRO A 398 -27.17 14.46 17.60
C PRO A 398 -28.39 14.76 18.46
N THR A 399 -28.39 14.24 19.68
CA THR A 399 -29.21 14.79 20.76
C THR A 399 -28.68 16.18 21.17
N ALA A 400 -29.51 16.98 21.83
CA ALA A 400 -29.09 18.28 22.35
C ALA A 400 -27.89 18.17 23.30
N GLU A 401 -27.87 17.12 24.14
CA GLU A 401 -26.77 16.84 25.08
C GLU A 401 -25.47 16.46 24.36
N GLU A 402 -25.53 15.61 23.33
CA GLU A 402 -24.36 15.24 22.52
C GLU A 402 -23.76 16.45 21.79
N TRP A 403 -24.63 17.31 21.24
CA TRP A 403 -24.19 18.53 20.55
C TRP A 403 -23.56 19.52 21.53
N GLU A 404 -24.21 19.77 22.68
CA GLU A 404 -23.66 20.64 23.73
C GLU A 404 -22.32 20.11 24.25
N TRP A 405 -22.21 18.80 24.45
CA TRP A 405 -20.95 18.18 24.87
C TRP A 405 -19.84 18.39 23.84
N PHE A 406 -20.10 18.18 22.54
CA PHE A 406 -19.13 18.44 21.48
C PHE A 406 -18.71 19.91 21.44
N MET A 407 -19.66 20.84 21.57
CA MET A 407 -19.36 22.27 21.57
C MET A 407 -18.45 22.68 22.74
N ASN A 408 -18.60 22.03 23.90
CA ASN A 408 -17.79 22.30 25.09
C ASN A 408 -16.46 21.52 25.13
N LYS A 409 -16.37 20.36 24.46
CA LYS A 409 -15.24 19.41 24.54
C LYS A 409 -14.86 18.80 23.18
N PRO A 410 -14.58 19.61 22.14
CA PRO A 410 -14.32 19.09 20.80
C PRO A 410 -13.02 18.28 20.69
N GLU A 411 -12.02 18.57 21.53
CA GLU A 411 -10.79 17.79 21.63
C GLU A 411 -11.03 16.39 22.21
N GLU A 412 -11.90 16.25 23.22
CA GLU A 412 -12.29 14.93 23.74
C GLU A 412 -13.06 14.14 22.68
N ALA A 413 -13.90 14.81 21.87
CA ALA A 413 -14.61 14.17 20.76
C ALA A 413 -13.62 13.58 19.74
N LEU A 414 -12.58 14.33 19.37
CA LEU A 414 -11.54 13.87 18.46
C LEU A 414 -10.74 12.70 19.05
N LEU A 415 -10.33 12.77 20.32
CA LEU A 415 -9.60 11.70 20.98
C LEU A 415 -10.43 10.42 21.14
N ARG A 416 -11.74 10.54 21.36
CA ARG A 416 -12.67 9.40 21.39
C ARG A 416 -12.86 8.79 20.01
N CYS A 417 -12.76 9.58 18.95
CA CYS A 417 -12.83 9.09 17.57
C CYS A 417 -11.63 8.21 17.21
N PHE A 418 -10.41 8.58 17.60
CA PHE A 418 -9.20 7.78 17.34
C PHE A 418 -9.22 6.38 17.99
N PRO A 419 -8.38 5.43 17.53
CA PRO A 419 -8.25 4.10 18.15
C PRO A 419 -8.03 4.17 19.66
N SER A 420 -8.53 3.17 20.39
CA SER A 420 -8.23 3.04 21.82
C SER A 420 -6.73 2.82 22.05
N GLN A 421 -6.23 3.08 23.27
CA GLN A 421 -4.82 2.84 23.59
C GLN A 421 -4.39 1.39 23.32
N ILE A 422 -5.25 0.41 23.63
CA ILE A 422 -4.96 -1.01 23.40
C ILE A 422 -4.85 -1.30 21.88
N GLN A 423 -5.78 -0.81 21.07
CA GLN A 423 -5.73 -0.96 19.61
C GLN A 423 -4.49 -0.27 19.03
N ALA A 424 -4.21 0.95 19.50
CA ALA A 424 -3.07 1.73 19.07
C ALA A 424 -1.75 1.02 19.38
N THR A 425 -1.55 0.56 20.62
CA THR A 425 -0.34 -0.17 21.02
C THR A 425 -0.17 -1.45 20.21
N LYS A 426 -1.25 -2.23 20.04
CA LYS A 426 -1.21 -3.48 19.26
C LYS A 426 -0.78 -3.22 17.81
N VAL A 427 -1.35 -2.20 17.16
CA VAL A 427 -1.00 -1.86 15.77
C VAL A 427 0.41 -1.30 15.67
N MET A 428 0.82 -0.38 16.54
CA MET A 428 2.18 0.19 16.52
C MET A 428 3.26 -0.89 16.59
N THR A 429 3.12 -1.88 17.48
CA THR A 429 4.08 -2.99 17.58
C THR A 429 4.16 -3.77 16.28
N ILE A 430 3.03 -3.98 15.60
CA ILE A 430 3.00 -4.72 14.34
C ILE A 430 3.58 -3.87 13.20
N LEU A 431 3.25 -2.59 13.11
CA LEU A 431 3.85 -1.72 12.08
C LEU A 431 5.37 -1.60 12.24
N ASP A 432 5.89 -1.60 13.46
CA ASP A 432 7.33 -1.60 13.73
C ASP A 432 8.00 -2.86 13.17
N VAL A 433 7.43 -4.03 13.44
CA VAL A 433 7.92 -5.32 12.90
C VAL A 433 7.82 -5.34 11.38
N LEU A 434 6.67 -4.97 10.81
CA LEU A 434 6.43 -5.04 9.36
C LEU A 434 7.28 -4.03 8.56
N SER A 435 7.71 -2.93 9.19
CA SER A 435 8.57 -1.92 8.54
C SER A 435 10.06 -2.19 8.71
N ASN A 436 10.44 -3.32 9.30
CA ASN A 436 11.81 -3.62 9.68
C ASN A 436 12.49 -4.48 8.60
N HIS A 437 13.65 -4.05 8.13
CA HIS A 437 14.52 -4.87 7.28
C HIS A 437 15.34 -5.84 8.13
N SER A 438 15.24 -7.13 7.84
CA SER A 438 16.05 -8.16 8.50
C SER A 438 17.54 -7.97 8.19
N PRO A 439 18.47 -8.33 9.10
CA PRO A 439 19.90 -8.38 8.81
C PRO A 439 20.30 -9.29 7.65
N ASP A 440 19.48 -10.27 7.30
CA ASP A 440 19.66 -11.19 6.16
C ASP A 440 18.78 -10.82 4.95
N GLU A 441 18.29 -9.58 4.86
CA GLU A 441 17.53 -9.13 3.70
C GLU A 441 18.38 -9.13 2.41
N GLU A 442 17.72 -9.35 1.27
CA GLU A 442 18.34 -9.33 -0.05
C GLU A 442 17.67 -8.26 -0.93
N TYR A 443 18.43 -7.22 -1.24
CA TYR A 443 17.96 -6.09 -2.05
C TYR A 443 18.17 -6.34 -3.55
N ILE A 444 17.28 -5.78 -4.36
CA ILE A 444 17.33 -5.91 -5.82
C ILE A 444 18.72 -5.49 -6.36
N GLY A 445 19.27 -6.33 -7.24
CA GLY A 445 20.54 -6.06 -7.93
C GLY A 445 21.77 -5.89 -7.03
N GLU A 446 21.69 -6.25 -5.74
CA GLU A 446 22.83 -6.19 -4.82
C GLU A 446 23.77 -7.38 -5.00
N LYS A 447 23.21 -8.59 -4.93
CA LYS A 447 23.93 -9.86 -5.06
C LYS A 447 23.53 -10.54 -6.37
N ILE A 448 24.53 -11.00 -7.11
CA ILE A 448 24.33 -11.78 -8.32
C ILE A 448 24.11 -13.26 -7.97
N GLU A 449 23.12 -13.89 -8.59
CA GLU A 449 22.95 -15.34 -8.50
C GLU A 449 24.12 -16.06 -9.17
N PRO A 450 24.67 -17.15 -8.57
CA PRO A 450 25.82 -17.85 -9.13
C PRO A 450 25.66 -18.25 -10.61
N TYR A 451 24.45 -18.69 -11.00
CA TYR A 451 24.19 -19.06 -12.38
C TYR A 451 24.20 -17.86 -13.34
N TRP A 452 23.70 -16.70 -12.89
CA TRP A 452 23.76 -15.49 -13.71
C TRP A 452 25.20 -15.04 -13.92
N ALA A 453 26.08 -15.26 -12.93
CA ALA A 453 27.51 -14.95 -13.04
C ALA A 453 28.25 -15.88 -14.02
N GLU A 454 27.83 -17.14 -14.15
CA GLU A 454 28.44 -18.12 -15.06
C GLU A 454 28.12 -17.87 -16.54
N ASP A 455 26.95 -17.30 -16.84
CA ASP A 455 26.56 -16.92 -18.19
C ASP A 455 27.08 -15.51 -18.52
N PRO A 456 28.03 -15.34 -19.46
CA PRO A 456 28.65 -14.03 -19.70
C PRO A 456 27.67 -12.95 -20.17
N VAL A 457 26.61 -13.32 -20.89
CA VAL A 457 25.62 -12.36 -21.40
C VAL A 457 24.73 -11.90 -20.26
N ILE A 458 24.27 -12.84 -19.43
CA ILE A 458 23.44 -12.52 -18.27
C ILE A 458 24.24 -11.77 -17.20
N ASN A 459 25.49 -12.15 -16.94
CA ASN A 459 26.37 -11.46 -16.01
C ASN A 459 26.55 -9.99 -16.41
N ALA A 460 26.87 -9.72 -17.68
CA ALA A 460 26.99 -8.35 -18.18
C ALA A 460 25.67 -7.57 -18.07
N ALA A 461 24.53 -8.21 -18.35
CA ALA A 461 23.23 -7.58 -18.17
C ALA A 461 22.92 -7.28 -16.69
N PHE A 462 23.35 -8.13 -15.76
CA PHE A 462 23.19 -7.92 -14.33
C PHE A 462 24.08 -6.78 -13.81
N GLU A 463 25.31 -6.66 -14.32
CA GLU A 463 26.19 -5.52 -13.99
C GLU A 463 25.54 -4.19 -14.39
N VAL A 464 24.93 -4.12 -15.57
CA VAL A 464 24.16 -2.93 -16.00
C VAL A 464 22.95 -2.69 -15.10
N PHE A 465 22.21 -3.74 -14.75
CA PHE A 465 21.06 -3.65 -13.84
C PHE A 465 21.47 -3.10 -12.45
N SER A 466 22.51 -3.66 -11.84
CA SER A 466 23.06 -3.21 -10.56
C SER A 466 23.59 -1.78 -10.63
N GLY A 467 24.29 -1.42 -11.71
CA GLY A 467 24.78 -0.06 -11.96
C GLY A 467 23.65 0.96 -12.00
N LYS A 468 22.58 0.67 -12.74
CA LYS A 468 21.42 1.56 -12.86
C LYS A 468 20.64 1.73 -11.56
N LEU A 469 20.60 0.72 -10.69
CA LEU A 469 19.98 0.85 -9.36
C LEU A 469 20.77 1.83 -8.47
N LYS A 470 22.10 1.84 -8.56
CA LYS A 470 22.94 2.84 -7.87
C LYS A 470 22.69 4.24 -8.43
N GLU A 471 22.49 4.38 -9.73
CA GLU A 471 22.11 5.66 -10.36
C GLU A 471 20.74 6.13 -9.86
N LEU A 472 19.75 5.23 -9.74
CA LEU A 472 18.42 5.54 -9.21
C LEU A 472 18.50 6.14 -7.79
N GLU A 473 19.34 5.59 -6.91
CA GLU A 473 19.57 6.16 -5.58
C GLU A 473 20.01 7.64 -5.66
N GLY A 474 20.96 7.96 -6.54
CA GLY A 474 21.39 9.34 -6.78
C GLY A 474 20.29 10.24 -7.37
N ILE A 475 19.45 9.71 -8.26
CA ILE A 475 18.29 10.43 -8.81
C ILE A 475 17.29 10.78 -7.70
N ILE A 476 17.00 9.84 -6.81
CA ILE A 476 16.08 10.05 -5.68
C ILE A 476 16.66 11.10 -4.72
N ASP A 477 17.95 11.02 -4.41
CA ASP A 477 18.62 12.01 -3.55
C ASP A 477 18.59 13.41 -4.17
N ALA A 478 18.84 13.53 -5.48
CA ALA A 478 18.74 14.81 -6.18
C ALA A 478 17.32 15.38 -6.12
N ARG A 479 16.28 14.55 -6.36
CA ARG A 479 14.87 14.97 -6.27
C ARG A 479 14.49 15.41 -4.87
N ASN A 480 14.87 14.65 -3.84
CA ASN A 480 14.55 14.98 -2.45
C ASN A 480 15.25 16.27 -1.97
N ASN A 481 16.37 16.67 -2.60
CA ASN A 481 17.09 17.91 -2.31
C ASN A 481 16.66 19.10 -3.18
N ASP A 482 15.83 18.90 -4.20
CA ASP A 482 15.33 19.98 -5.05
C ASP A 482 14.17 20.71 -4.36
N SER A 483 14.42 21.97 -3.96
CA SER A 483 13.43 22.82 -3.30
C SER A 483 12.26 23.24 -4.18
N LYS A 484 12.30 22.94 -5.49
CA LYS A 484 11.16 23.13 -6.40
C LYS A 484 10.15 21.97 -6.33
N LEU A 485 10.56 20.81 -5.82
CA LEU A 485 9.72 19.62 -5.68
C LEU A 485 8.98 19.61 -4.34
N ASN A 486 7.90 20.40 -4.26
CA ASN A 486 7.15 20.69 -3.03
C ASN A 486 6.44 19.47 -2.41
N ASN A 487 6.23 18.38 -3.15
CA ASN A 487 5.65 17.14 -2.61
C ASN A 487 6.71 16.24 -1.93
N ARG A 488 8.00 16.62 -2.00
CA ARG A 488 9.15 15.86 -1.47
C ARG A 488 10.09 16.68 -0.59
N ASN A 489 10.02 18.00 -0.71
CA ASN A 489 10.89 18.95 -0.04
C ASN A 489 10.07 20.09 0.59
N GLY A 490 10.45 20.54 1.79
CA GLY A 490 9.82 21.67 2.47
C GLY A 490 9.68 21.47 3.98
N ALA A 491 9.12 22.47 4.67
CA ALA A 491 8.96 22.43 6.12
C ALA A 491 7.99 21.30 6.54
N GLY A 492 8.51 20.36 7.31
CA GLY A 492 7.77 19.17 7.72
C GLY A 492 7.72 18.09 6.65
N VAL A 493 8.01 18.34 5.38
CA VAL A 493 7.94 17.31 4.33
C VAL A 493 9.03 16.27 4.55
N MET A 494 8.63 15.00 4.55
CA MET A 494 9.53 13.87 4.60
C MET A 494 10.12 13.58 3.21
N PRO A 495 11.46 13.43 3.09
CA PRO A 495 12.06 12.90 1.87
C PRO A 495 11.40 11.57 1.49
N TYR A 496 11.03 11.42 0.23
CA TYR A 496 10.46 10.16 -0.26
C TYR A 496 11.60 9.23 -0.65
N GLU A 497 11.85 8.21 0.19
CA GLU A 497 12.99 7.30 0.05
C GLU A 497 12.58 5.83 -0.12
N LEU A 498 11.28 5.53 -0.15
CA LEU A 498 10.75 4.16 -0.15
C LEU A 498 11.15 3.32 -1.37
N LEU A 499 11.60 3.97 -2.44
CA LEU A 499 12.08 3.32 -3.67
C LEU A 499 13.60 3.47 -3.87
N LYS A 500 14.34 3.91 -2.85
CA LYS A 500 15.80 3.77 -2.85
C LYS A 500 16.13 2.28 -2.79
N PRO A 501 16.95 1.73 -3.69
CA PRO A 501 17.11 0.28 -3.81
C PRO A 501 17.67 -0.41 -2.56
N TYR A 502 18.56 0.26 -1.82
CA TYR A 502 19.33 -0.36 -0.74
C TYR A 502 19.01 0.24 0.63
N SER A 503 19.13 -0.61 1.65
CA SER A 503 18.97 -0.20 3.05
C SER A 503 19.87 -1.00 3.99
N GLU A 504 20.13 -0.41 5.15
CA GLU A 504 20.63 -1.13 6.31
C GLU A 504 19.47 -1.87 7.02
N PRO A 505 19.76 -2.81 7.93
CA PRO A 505 18.74 -3.46 8.75
C PRO A 505 17.99 -2.47 9.66
N GLY A 506 16.76 -2.80 10.03
CA GLY A 506 15.90 -1.98 10.89
C GLY A 506 14.81 -1.21 10.16
N VAL A 507 14.13 -0.31 10.89
CA VAL A 507 13.07 0.55 10.36
C VAL A 507 13.68 1.82 9.75
N THR A 508 13.98 1.77 8.46
CA THR A 508 14.75 2.82 7.77
C THR A 508 13.91 3.74 6.89
N GLY A 509 12.74 3.26 6.42
CA GLY A 509 11.88 3.98 5.47
C GLY A 509 12.44 4.04 4.05
N LYS A 510 13.32 3.09 3.69
CA LYS A 510 13.95 2.95 2.36
C LYS A 510 14.40 1.49 2.16
N GLY A 511 14.79 1.12 0.94
CA GLY A 511 15.22 -0.24 0.59
C GLY A 511 14.14 -0.99 -0.19
N VAL A 512 14.55 -1.63 -1.29
CA VAL A 512 13.68 -2.43 -2.14
C VAL A 512 14.18 -3.87 -2.15
N PRO A 513 13.59 -4.76 -1.32
CA PRO A 513 13.90 -6.19 -1.37
C PRO A 513 13.54 -6.82 -2.71
N TYR A 514 14.12 -7.98 -3.02
CA TYR A 514 13.71 -8.78 -4.17
C TYR A 514 12.24 -9.23 -4.08
N SER A 515 11.75 -9.49 -2.87
CA SER A 515 10.54 -10.26 -2.59
C SER A 515 9.68 -9.64 -1.50
N ILE A 516 8.47 -10.20 -1.34
CA ILE A 516 7.59 -9.90 -0.21
C ILE A 516 8.08 -10.73 0.98
N SER A 517 9.04 -10.19 1.72
CA SER A 517 9.77 -10.89 2.78
C SER A 517 9.22 -10.65 4.19
N ILE A 518 8.29 -9.70 4.34
CA ILE A 518 7.71 -9.27 5.62
C ILE A 518 6.27 -8.74 5.44
#